data_AF-A0A9W4WSM0-F1
#
_entry.id   AF-A0A9W4WSM0-F1
#
_cell.length_a   1.000
_cell.length_b   1.000
_cell.length_c   1.000
_cell.angle_alpha   90.00
_cell.angle_beta   90.00
_cell.angle_gamma   90.00
#
_symmetry.space_group_name_H-M   'P 1'
#
loop_
_entity.id
_entity.type
_entity.pdbx_description
1 polymer ?
#
loop_
_entity_poly.entity_id
_entity_poly.type
_entity_poly.pdbx_seq_one_letter_code
_entity_poly.pdbx_strand_id
1 'polypeptide(L)'
;MVIRYIIAIRLENATQNVSLADGGIGIVEMLFCTSLVALVGAGEHPSFSPRRLQITNTKRQSTICELTFQTSILAVKLNRRRLIVVLEQTIFVYDISNMKLLHTIDTSPNPSVVNIVQAHKSPVAYVSINSEGTLLATASDKGTVIRVFTIPNAIKVHQFRRGSYPARIHSISFNLVSTLLCVSSDTETVHVFKLGGNAVGQGGNSSSNNGTANSTGVANPSRQSTGPTTIGGFEAFIDGKKKTGTGVIRRQSLHLGRTVAGSVGNYLPDALTEMWEPTRDFAYLKLPSSGVQSVVALSNTTPQVMVVTSEGYFYQYNIDLENGGECVLLKQYRMSLLSLSRVFSLTKTRSVRINAASLCVARSLKTSSFHQAELQNAPSLTEEPIQKKEPKYKPFSIYRWNPDKPAEKPKLQQYKVDLNACGPMILDVLIKIKNEQDATLTFRRSCREGICGSCAMNINGVNTLACLCKIDVSGSDTKIYPLPHMYVVKDLVPDLTHFYKQYKSIEPYLKKKNPPKEGDRENLQSIADRKKLDGLYECILCACCSTACPSYWWNSDEYLGPAVLLQAYRWMADSRDDYGYERREALQNPFSVYRCHTIMNCTRTCPKGLNPGRAIAMIKRDMALE
;
A
#
# COMPACT_ATOMS: atom_id res chain seq x y z
N MET A 1 9.51 -3.04 -2.18
CA MET A 1 10.57 -3.74 -2.93
C MET A 1 11.43 -2.77 -3.75
N VAL A 2 10.87 -2.03 -4.71
CA VAL A 2 11.58 -1.10 -5.64
C VAL A 2 12.69 -0.25 -4.99
N ILE A 3 12.45 0.36 -3.83
CA ILE A 3 13.44 1.18 -3.10
C ILE A 3 14.75 0.41 -2.82
N ARG A 4 14.72 -0.92 -2.65
CA ARG A 4 15.91 -1.77 -2.47
C ARG A 4 16.82 -1.75 -3.69
N TYR A 5 16.25 -1.86 -4.90
CA TYR A 5 17.02 -1.87 -6.15
C TYR A 5 17.55 -0.48 -6.50
N ILE A 6 16.75 0.57 -6.28
CA ILE A 6 17.19 1.96 -6.42
C ILE A 6 18.35 2.27 -5.45
N ILE A 7 18.38 1.62 -4.27
CA ILE A 7 19.46 1.80 -3.29
C ILE A 7 20.65 0.87 -3.53
N ALA A 8 20.51 -0.29 -4.18
CA ALA A 8 21.66 -1.06 -4.68
C ALA A 8 22.53 -0.20 -5.63
N ILE A 9 21.90 0.44 -6.63
CA ILE A 9 22.55 1.39 -7.55
C ILE A 9 23.20 2.56 -6.78
N ARG A 10 22.59 2.99 -5.66
CA ARG A 10 23.11 4.08 -4.82
C ARG A 10 24.20 3.64 -3.83
N LEU A 11 24.33 2.34 -3.59
CA LEU A 11 25.37 1.72 -2.76
C LEU A 11 26.64 1.47 -3.58
N GLU A 12 26.51 1.03 -4.84
CA GLU A 12 27.65 0.93 -5.77
C GLU A 12 28.32 2.31 -5.96
N ASN A 13 27.52 3.37 -6.05
CA ASN A 13 27.99 4.77 -6.05
C ASN A 13 28.57 5.25 -4.70
N ALA A 14 28.39 4.51 -3.61
CA ALA A 14 29.03 4.78 -2.32
C ALA A 14 30.29 3.91 -2.09
N THR A 15 30.39 2.75 -2.75
CA THR A 15 31.56 1.88 -2.74
C THR A 15 32.55 2.24 -3.86
N GLN A 16 32.83 3.53 -4.06
CA GLN A 16 33.71 4.05 -5.13
C GLN A 16 35.18 3.57 -5.08
N ASN A 17 35.57 2.80 -4.05
CA ASN A 17 36.90 2.23 -3.88
C ASN A 17 36.95 0.70 -4.11
N VAL A 18 35.87 0.07 -4.58
CA VAL A 18 35.81 -1.38 -4.82
C VAL A 18 35.97 -1.64 -6.32
N SER A 19 36.99 -2.40 -6.73
CA SER A 19 37.08 -2.84 -8.12
C SER A 19 36.13 -4.02 -8.35
N LEU A 20 35.59 -4.17 -9.56
CA LEU A 20 34.78 -5.36 -9.89
C LEU A 20 35.60 -6.66 -9.96
N ALA A 21 36.92 -6.61 -9.76
CA ALA A 21 37.74 -7.81 -9.55
C ALA A 21 37.71 -8.30 -8.08
N ASP A 22 37.36 -7.43 -7.12
CA ASP A 22 37.37 -7.75 -5.68
C ASP A 22 36.08 -8.42 -5.18
N GLY A 23 35.10 -8.65 -6.05
CA GLY A 23 33.81 -9.27 -5.74
C GLY A 23 32.65 -8.28 -5.58
N GLY A 24 31.46 -8.70 -6.02
CA GLY A 24 30.24 -7.89 -5.97
C GLY A 24 29.42 -8.05 -4.68
N ILE A 25 28.25 -7.42 -4.64
CA ILE A 25 27.25 -7.56 -3.56
C ILE A 25 26.15 -8.53 -4.02
N GLY A 26 25.92 -9.61 -3.26
CA GLY A 26 24.95 -10.66 -3.59
C GLY A 26 23.56 -10.45 -2.96
N ILE A 27 23.50 -9.89 -1.75
CA ILE A 27 22.23 -9.59 -1.06
C ILE A 27 22.24 -8.16 -0.56
N VAL A 28 21.22 -7.39 -0.93
CA VAL A 28 20.92 -6.04 -0.39
C VAL A 28 19.51 -6.06 0.22
N GLU A 29 19.44 -6.01 1.54
CA GLU A 29 18.18 -6.08 2.29
C GLU A 29 18.00 -4.86 3.21
N MET A 30 16.79 -4.29 3.21
CA MET A 30 16.54 -2.95 3.77
C MET A 30 15.53 -2.95 4.90
N LEU A 31 15.85 -2.22 5.98
CA LEU A 31 14.90 -1.85 7.01
C LEU A 31 14.01 -0.70 6.53
N PHE A 32 12.91 -1.03 5.85
CA PHE A 32 11.92 -0.10 5.29
C PHE A 32 12.57 1.01 4.44
N CYS A 33 12.33 2.29 4.78
CA CYS A 33 12.93 3.47 4.17
C CYS A 33 13.90 4.17 5.15
N THR A 34 14.61 3.39 5.98
CA THR A 34 15.69 3.91 6.85
C THR A 34 17.03 3.88 6.13
N SER A 35 18.07 4.44 6.74
CA SER A 35 19.44 4.34 6.24
C SER A 35 20.16 3.04 6.66
N LEU A 36 19.50 2.11 7.35
CA LEU A 36 20.08 0.83 7.75
C LEU A 36 19.84 -0.22 6.64
N VAL A 37 20.95 -0.76 6.13
CA VAL A 37 20.98 -1.76 5.07
C VAL A 37 21.82 -2.96 5.51
N ALA A 38 21.33 -4.16 5.25
CA ALA A 38 22.08 -5.41 5.31
C ALA A 38 22.71 -5.70 3.95
N LEU A 39 24.01 -5.95 3.93
CA LEU A 39 24.79 -6.30 2.75
C LEU A 39 25.43 -7.69 2.97
N VAL A 40 25.35 -8.55 1.96
CA VAL A 40 26.15 -9.78 1.86
C VAL A 40 26.86 -9.75 0.51
N GLY A 41 28.14 -10.09 0.49
CA GLY A 41 28.93 -10.11 -0.74
C GLY A 41 28.66 -11.35 -1.62
N ALA A 42 29.25 -11.37 -2.82
CA ALA A 42 29.13 -12.44 -3.81
C ALA A 42 30.50 -12.90 -4.37
N GLY A 43 31.61 -12.59 -3.71
CA GLY A 43 32.96 -12.93 -4.16
C GLY A 43 33.75 -13.77 -3.16
N GLU A 44 34.85 -14.36 -3.63
CA GLU A 44 35.80 -15.10 -2.79
C GLU A 44 36.60 -14.19 -1.84
N HIS A 45 36.71 -12.89 -2.15
CA HIS A 45 37.49 -11.95 -1.36
C HIS A 45 36.90 -11.77 0.06
N PRO A 46 37.70 -11.77 1.15
CA PRO A 46 37.19 -11.69 2.52
C PRO A 46 36.29 -10.50 2.83
N SER A 47 36.44 -9.38 2.11
CA SER A 47 35.59 -8.19 2.24
C SER A 47 34.19 -8.37 1.65
N PHE A 48 34.04 -9.25 0.65
CA PHE A 48 32.81 -9.49 -0.11
C PHE A 48 32.40 -10.97 -0.09
N SER A 49 32.71 -11.68 1.00
CA SER A 49 32.36 -13.09 1.16
C SER A 49 30.84 -13.30 1.26
N PRO A 50 30.26 -14.32 0.62
CA PRO A 50 28.85 -14.72 0.80
C PRO A 50 28.52 -15.22 2.22
N ARG A 51 29.53 -15.35 3.08
CA ARG A 51 29.43 -15.73 4.49
C ARG A 51 29.47 -14.55 5.46
N ARG A 52 29.66 -13.32 4.98
CA ARG A 52 29.81 -12.10 5.78
C ARG A 52 28.61 -11.18 5.58
N LEU A 53 27.88 -10.93 6.65
CA LEU A 53 26.81 -9.93 6.72
C LEU A 53 27.36 -8.63 7.30
N GLN A 54 27.30 -7.55 6.54
CA GLN A 54 27.59 -6.20 7.01
C GLN A 54 26.28 -5.45 7.23
N ILE A 55 26.08 -4.86 8.42
CA ILE A 55 24.96 -3.95 8.67
C ILE A 55 25.49 -2.52 8.59
N THR A 56 25.12 -1.79 7.55
CA THR A 56 25.72 -0.49 7.22
C THR A 56 24.69 0.64 7.29
N ASN A 57 25.11 1.79 7.82
CA ASN A 57 24.30 3.00 7.88
C ASN A 57 24.68 3.95 6.73
N THR A 58 23.90 3.94 5.66
CA THR A 58 24.16 4.71 4.43
C THR A 58 24.20 6.22 4.62
N LYS A 59 23.54 6.75 5.68
CA LYS A 59 23.59 8.19 6.02
C LYS A 59 24.87 8.57 6.77
N ARG A 60 25.49 7.64 7.50
CA ARG A 60 26.75 7.85 8.23
C ARG A 60 27.98 7.34 7.49
N GLN A 61 27.79 6.63 6.37
CA GLN A 61 28.82 5.88 5.65
C GLN A 61 29.64 4.94 6.57
N SER A 62 28.96 4.38 7.58
CA SER A 62 29.59 3.60 8.65
C SER A 62 28.97 2.20 8.77
N THR A 63 29.79 1.16 8.78
CA THR A 63 29.38 -0.19 9.22
C THR A 63 29.06 -0.14 10.72
N ILE A 64 27.88 -0.63 11.11
CA ILE A 64 27.40 -0.71 12.50
C ILE A 64 27.96 -1.98 13.15
N CYS A 65 27.87 -3.11 12.45
CA CYS A 65 28.42 -4.39 12.86
C CYS A 65 28.66 -5.29 11.64
N GLU A 66 29.48 -6.31 11.84
CA GLU A 66 29.68 -7.39 10.88
C GLU A 66 29.45 -8.73 11.59
N LEU A 67 28.82 -9.67 10.89
CA LEU A 67 28.52 -11.01 11.38
C LEU A 67 29.01 -12.02 10.34
N THR A 68 29.88 -12.94 10.76
CA THR A 68 30.46 -13.99 9.91
C THR A 68 29.83 -15.33 10.25
N PHE A 69 29.44 -16.07 9.22
CA PHE A 69 28.73 -17.35 9.33
C PHE A 69 29.57 -18.49 8.75
N GLN A 70 29.25 -19.74 9.12
CA GLN A 70 30.03 -20.92 8.71
C GLN A 70 29.85 -21.25 7.22
N THR A 71 28.60 -21.22 6.74
CA THR A 71 28.21 -21.42 5.34
C THR A 71 27.57 -20.14 4.76
N SER A 72 27.30 -20.15 3.45
CA SER A 72 26.77 -18.98 2.72
C SER A 72 25.39 -18.57 3.20
N ILE A 73 25.18 -17.26 3.34
CA ILE A 73 23.89 -16.68 3.71
C ILE A 73 22.95 -16.75 2.52
N LEU A 74 21.85 -17.48 2.65
CA LEU A 74 20.84 -17.66 1.60
C LEU A 74 19.82 -16.53 1.59
N ALA A 75 19.47 -16.00 2.77
CA ALA A 75 18.59 -14.84 2.88
C ALA A 75 18.83 -14.04 4.16
N VAL A 76 18.56 -12.74 4.08
CA VAL A 76 18.44 -11.83 5.23
C VAL A 76 17.04 -11.23 5.23
N LYS A 77 16.42 -11.05 6.40
CA LYS A 77 15.15 -10.30 6.55
C LYS A 77 15.20 -9.41 7.78
N LEU A 78 14.63 -8.21 7.69
CA LEU A 78 14.67 -7.21 8.76
C LEU A 78 13.27 -6.65 9.05
N ASN A 79 12.95 -6.48 10.33
CA ASN A 79 11.84 -5.66 10.80
C ASN A 79 12.32 -4.73 11.94
N ARG A 80 11.42 -3.92 12.53
CA ARG A 80 11.78 -2.91 13.55
C ARG A 80 12.34 -3.47 14.87
N ARG A 81 12.30 -4.79 15.08
CA ARG A 81 12.77 -5.48 16.30
C ARG A 81 13.74 -6.63 16.00
N ARG A 82 13.72 -7.22 14.81
CA ARG A 82 14.47 -8.45 14.49
C ARG A 82 15.23 -8.35 13.18
N LEU A 83 16.45 -8.89 13.22
CA LEU A 83 17.26 -9.24 12.06
C LEU A 83 17.30 -10.77 11.99
N ILE A 84 16.88 -11.33 10.86
CA ILE A 84 16.86 -12.78 10.59
C ILE A 84 17.92 -13.07 9.53
N VAL A 85 18.78 -14.06 9.78
CA VAL A 85 19.77 -14.56 8.83
C VAL A 85 19.53 -16.05 8.60
N VAL A 86 19.40 -16.45 7.34
CA VAL A 86 19.06 -17.82 6.93
C VAL A 86 20.26 -18.44 6.23
N LEU A 87 20.78 -19.51 6.81
CA LEU A 87 21.67 -20.48 6.17
C LEU A 87 20.82 -21.69 5.72
N GLU A 88 21.45 -22.66 5.06
CA GLU A 88 20.79 -23.88 4.56
C GLU A 88 20.11 -24.69 5.67
N GLN A 89 20.82 -24.94 6.77
CA GLN A 89 20.36 -25.81 7.87
C GLN A 89 19.96 -25.04 9.14
N THR A 90 20.24 -23.74 9.24
CA THR A 90 20.06 -22.97 10.47
C THR A 90 19.62 -21.52 10.21
N ILE A 91 18.71 -21.01 11.04
CA ILE A 91 18.21 -19.64 11.05
C ILE A 91 18.65 -18.95 12.34
N PHE A 92 19.28 -17.79 12.23
CA PHE A 92 19.72 -16.96 13.35
C PHE A 92 18.79 -15.76 13.52
N VAL A 93 18.32 -15.55 14.76
CA VAL A 93 17.37 -14.49 15.13
C VAL A 93 18.07 -13.50 16.06
N TYR A 94 18.39 -12.31 15.56
CA TYR A 94 19.05 -11.23 16.30
C TYR A 94 18.04 -10.13 16.70
N ASP A 95 18.28 -9.44 17.81
CA ASP A 95 17.60 -8.15 18.08
C ASP A 95 18.30 -7.03 17.30
N ILE A 96 17.54 -6.28 16.51
CA ILE A 96 18.11 -5.24 15.63
C ILE A 96 18.58 -3.98 16.39
N SER A 97 18.22 -3.83 17.66
CA SER A 97 18.57 -2.64 18.47
C SER A 97 19.98 -2.71 19.06
N ASN A 98 20.48 -3.91 19.34
CA ASN A 98 21.78 -4.17 19.97
C ASN A 98 22.59 -5.29 19.31
N MET A 99 22.08 -5.90 18.24
CA MET A 99 22.68 -7.00 17.46
C MET A 99 22.99 -8.26 18.29
N LYS A 100 22.34 -8.43 19.44
CA LYS A 100 22.45 -9.65 20.25
C LYS A 100 21.69 -10.80 19.59
N LEU A 101 22.32 -11.97 19.48
CA LEU A 101 21.66 -13.22 19.11
C LEU A 101 20.65 -13.61 20.20
N LEU A 102 19.41 -13.88 19.79
CA LEU A 102 18.32 -14.29 20.68
C LEU A 102 18.03 -15.79 20.57
N HIS A 103 17.95 -16.30 19.32
CA HIS A 103 17.66 -17.70 19.04
C HIS A 103 18.46 -18.18 17.83
N THR A 104 18.89 -19.43 17.90
CA THR A 104 19.33 -20.25 16.77
C THR A 104 18.26 -21.31 16.56
N ILE A 105 17.80 -21.49 15.33
CA ILE A 105 16.67 -22.37 14.98
C ILE A 105 17.10 -23.22 13.79
N ASP A 106 17.27 -24.53 13.99
CA ASP A 106 17.60 -25.43 12.89
C ASP A 106 16.38 -25.69 12.00
N THR A 107 16.59 -25.77 10.70
CA THR A 107 15.50 -25.83 9.70
C THR A 107 14.84 -27.20 9.64
N SER A 108 15.59 -28.26 9.93
CA SER A 108 15.07 -29.61 10.14
C SER A 108 16.08 -30.47 10.95
N PRO A 109 15.65 -31.25 11.95
CA PRO A 109 14.30 -31.29 12.55
C PRO A 109 14.12 -30.14 13.56
N ASN A 110 13.00 -29.40 13.47
CA ASN A 110 12.69 -28.32 14.42
C ASN A 110 11.65 -28.78 15.47
N PRO A 111 12.05 -29.10 16.72
CA PRO A 111 11.13 -29.54 17.77
C PRO A 111 10.27 -28.40 18.35
N SER A 112 10.55 -27.14 18.02
CA SER A 112 9.85 -25.95 18.51
C SER A 112 8.77 -25.41 17.55
N VAL A 113 8.36 -26.22 16.56
CA VAL A 113 7.44 -25.77 15.51
C VAL A 113 6.04 -25.48 16.04
N VAL A 114 5.58 -24.23 15.88
CA VAL A 114 4.29 -23.76 16.44
C VAL A 114 3.09 -24.22 15.59
N ASN A 115 3.25 -24.31 14.27
CA ASN A 115 2.24 -24.85 13.35
C ASN A 115 2.90 -25.31 12.04
N ILE A 116 2.31 -26.28 11.33
CA ILE A 116 2.84 -26.87 10.10
C ILE A 116 1.87 -26.62 8.94
N VAL A 117 2.25 -25.75 8.01
CA VAL A 117 1.45 -25.47 6.81
C VAL A 117 1.75 -26.49 5.72
N GLN A 118 0.84 -27.44 5.50
CA GLN A 118 0.92 -28.42 4.38
C GLN A 118 0.58 -27.73 3.04
N ALA A 119 1.50 -26.89 2.57
CA ALA A 119 1.23 -25.90 1.53
C ALA A 119 1.05 -26.50 0.12
N HIS A 120 1.89 -27.47 -0.26
CA HIS A 120 1.95 -28.07 -1.61
C HIS A 120 2.43 -29.53 -1.53
N LYS A 121 2.06 -30.35 -2.52
CA LYS A 121 2.52 -31.75 -2.65
C LYS A 121 3.94 -31.89 -3.22
N SER A 122 4.53 -30.80 -3.69
CA SER A 122 5.90 -30.74 -4.23
C SER A 122 6.64 -29.55 -3.61
N PRO A 123 7.98 -29.51 -3.62
CA PRO A 123 8.79 -28.57 -2.84
C PRO A 123 8.37 -27.11 -2.99
N VAL A 124 8.28 -26.40 -1.87
CA VAL A 124 7.92 -24.97 -1.84
C VAL A 124 9.08 -24.16 -2.42
N ALA A 125 8.85 -23.48 -3.55
CA ALA A 125 9.86 -22.66 -4.24
C ALA A 125 9.76 -21.17 -3.89
N TYR A 126 8.59 -20.70 -3.43
CA TYR A 126 8.43 -19.32 -2.98
C TYR A 126 7.45 -19.20 -1.81
N VAL A 127 7.79 -18.32 -0.86
CA VAL A 127 6.93 -17.89 0.25
C VAL A 127 6.95 -16.37 0.36
N SER A 128 5.82 -15.77 0.72
CA SER A 128 5.68 -14.33 0.93
C SER A 128 4.64 -14.07 2.02
N ILE A 129 4.88 -13.08 2.88
CA ILE A 129 4.01 -12.74 4.01
C ILE A 129 3.54 -11.29 3.81
N ASN A 130 2.30 -11.00 4.18
CA ASN A 130 1.75 -9.65 4.07
C ASN A 130 2.37 -8.67 5.08
N SER A 131 2.02 -7.39 4.95
CA SER A 131 2.49 -6.27 5.78
C SER A 131 2.23 -6.46 7.29
N GLU A 132 1.15 -7.16 7.63
CA GLU A 132 0.67 -7.35 9.02
C GLU A 132 1.19 -8.63 9.68
N GLY A 133 1.66 -9.61 8.89
CA GLY A 133 2.01 -10.94 9.39
C GLY A 133 0.81 -11.89 9.56
N THR A 134 -0.36 -11.53 9.03
CA THR A 134 -1.63 -12.27 9.14
C THR A 134 -1.88 -13.25 7.97
N LEU A 135 -1.21 -13.08 6.83
CA LEU A 135 -1.37 -13.92 5.64
C LEU A 135 -0.02 -14.40 5.06
N LEU A 136 0.01 -15.67 4.66
CA LEU A 136 1.13 -16.35 4.00
C LEU A 136 0.72 -16.79 2.59
N ALA A 137 1.33 -16.23 1.55
CA ALA A 137 1.24 -16.73 0.19
C ALA A 137 2.39 -17.71 -0.12
N THR A 138 2.10 -18.82 -0.81
CA THR A 138 3.10 -19.83 -1.18
C THR A 138 2.90 -20.37 -2.59
N ALA A 139 4.01 -20.79 -3.21
CA ALA A 139 4.03 -21.54 -4.47
C ALA A 139 5.07 -22.67 -4.43
N SER A 140 4.80 -23.77 -5.12
CA SER A 140 5.78 -24.85 -5.31
C SER A 140 6.64 -24.64 -6.56
N ASP A 141 7.69 -25.46 -6.67
CA ASP A 141 8.50 -25.73 -7.86
C ASP A 141 7.73 -25.76 -9.20
N LYS A 142 6.51 -26.29 -9.22
CA LYS A 142 5.66 -26.35 -10.41
C LYS A 142 5.01 -25.01 -10.77
N GLY A 143 4.83 -24.11 -9.80
CA GLY A 143 4.30 -22.76 -9.99
C GLY A 143 2.97 -22.62 -10.73
N THR A 144 2.17 -23.69 -10.85
CA THR A 144 0.85 -23.66 -11.53
C THR A 144 -0.24 -23.07 -10.63
N VAL A 145 -0.11 -23.23 -9.32
CA VAL A 145 -1.09 -22.84 -8.29
C VAL A 145 -0.39 -22.04 -7.20
N ILE A 146 -0.98 -20.90 -6.83
CA ILE A 146 -0.60 -20.06 -5.71
C ILE A 146 -1.63 -20.25 -4.60
N ARG A 147 -1.21 -20.41 -3.34
CA ARG A 147 -2.13 -20.55 -2.19
C ARG A 147 -1.86 -19.46 -1.17
N VAL A 148 -2.93 -19.00 -0.51
CA VAL A 148 -2.84 -18.05 0.61
C VAL A 148 -3.46 -18.70 1.85
N PHE A 149 -2.73 -18.63 2.96
CA PHE A 149 -3.07 -19.20 4.26
C PHE A 149 -3.09 -18.09 5.33
N THR A 150 -3.88 -18.26 6.38
CA THR A 150 -3.84 -17.41 7.57
C THR A 150 -2.69 -17.81 8.50
N ILE A 151 -2.09 -16.81 9.15
CA ILE A 151 -1.15 -16.97 10.27
C ILE A 151 -1.88 -16.48 11.54
N PRO A 152 -1.80 -17.18 12.69
CA PRO A 152 -1.04 -18.42 12.93
C PRO A 152 -1.80 -19.70 12.54
N ASN A 153 -3.09 -19.60 12.17
CA ASN A 153 -4.01 -20.74 12.13
C ASN A 153 -3.77 -21.76 11.00
N ALA A 154 -2.92 -21.46 10.00
CA ALA A 154 -2.64 -22.28 8.82
C ALA A 154 -3.85 -22.61 7.92
N ILE A 155 -4.99 -21.92 8.08
CA ILE A 155 -6.20 -22.15 7.28
C ILE A 155 -6.02 -21.53 5.89
N LYS A 156 -6.15 -22.34 4.83
CA LYS A 156 -6.09 -21.89 3.43
C LYS A 156 -7.33 -21.05 3.09
N VAL A 157 -7.14 -19.76 2.85
CA VAL A 157 -8.22 -18.80 2.50
C VAL A 157 -8.38 -18.59 0.99
N HIS A 158 -7.30 -18.68 0.20
CA HIS A 158 -7.38 -18.53 -1.26
C HIS A 158 -6.50 -19.54 -2.01
N GLN A 159 -6.88 -19.84 -3.25
CA GLN A 159 -6.13 -20.71 -4.16
C GLN A 159 -6.32 -20.23 -5.61
N PHE A 160 -5.28 -19.65 -6.18
CA PHE A 160 -5.28 -19.08 -7.54
C PHE A 160 -4.55 -20.01 -8.51
N ARG A 161 -5.02 -20.11 -9.76
CA ARG A 161 -4.27 -20.77 -10.85
C ARG A 161 -3.50 -19.69 -11.62
N ARG A 162 -2.17 -19.79 -11.64
CA ARG A 162 -1.30 -18.92 -12.43
C ARG A 162 -1.26 -19.35 -13.90
N GLY A 163 -1.34 -20.65 -14.17
CA GLY A 163 -1.52 -21.14 -15.54
C GLY A 163 -1.60 -22.66 -15.67
N SER A 164 -1.98 -23.13 -16.86
CA SER A 164 -2.08 -24.56 -17.17
C SER A 164 -0.72 -25.25 -17.04
N TYR A 165 0.29 -24.75 -17.76
CA TYR A 165 1.66 -25.26 -17.79
C TYR A 165 2.47 -24.83 -16.55
N PRO A 166 3.45 -25.65 -16.11
CA PRO A 166 4.40 -25.25 -15.08
C PRO A 166 5.18 -23.97 -15.42
N ALA A 167 5.67 -23.27 -14.41
CA ALA A 167 6.48 -22.05 -14.53
C ALA A 167 7.26 -21.84 -13.23
N ARG A 168 8.51 -21.36 -13.30
CA ARG A 168 9.29 -21.00 -12.11
C ARG A 168 8.79 -19.66 -11.57
N ILE A 169 8.29 -19.63 -10.33
CA ILE A 169 7.88 -18.38 -9.68
C ILE A 169 9.12 -17.57 -9.28
N HIS A 170 9.17 -16.29 -9.67
CA HIS A 170 10.27 -15.37 -9.38
C HIS A 170 9.96 -14.45 -8.20
N SER A 171 8.70 -14.01 -8.04
CA SER A 171 8.30 -13.16 -6.92
C SER A 171 6.80 -13.23 -6.63
N ILE A 172 6.44 -13.14 -5.35
CA ILE A 172 5.06 -13.03 -4.86
C ILE A 172 4.99 -11.84 -3.89
N SER A 173 4.05 -10.91 -4.11
CA SER A 173 4.00 -9.63 -3.39
C SER A 173 2.56 -9.19 -3.09
N PHE A 174 2.24 -8.94 -1.82
CA PHE A 174 0.97 -8.33 -1.41
C PHE A 174 1.01 -6.80 -1.59
N ASN A 175 -0.14 -6.16 -1.81
CA ASN A 175 -0.26 -4.72 -1.54
C ASN A 175 -0.35 -4.43 -0.03
N LEU A 176 -0.21 -3.16 0.36
CA LEU A 176 -0.13 -2.75 1.78
C LEU A 176 -1.33 -3.17 2.64
N VAL A 177 -2.52 -3.20 2.04
CA VAL A 177 -3.81 -3.55 2.69
C VAL A 177 -4.26 -4.99 2.44
N SER A 178 -3.39 -5.84 1.88
CA SER A 178 -3.67 -7.27 1.65
C SER A 178 -4.93 -7.59 0.82
N THR A 179 -5.33 -6.71 -0.09
CA THR A 179 -6.47 -6.90 -1.02
C THR A 179 -6.05 -7.37 -2.42
N LEU A 180 -4.76 -7.26 -2.76
CA LEU A 180 -4.20 -7.70 -4.04
C LEU A 180 -2.89 -8.48 -3.81
N LEU A 181 -2.66 -9.49 -4.65
CA LEU A 181 -1.45 -10.32 -4.67
C LEU A 181 -0.90 -10.36 -6.11
N CYS A 182 0.26 -9.78 -6.37
CA CYS A 182 0.94 -9.91 -7.66
C CYS A 182 2.01 -11.02 -7.64
N VAL A 183 2.15 -11.71 -8.78
CA VAL A 183 2.99 -12.90 -8.95
C VAL A 183 3.70 -12.85 -10.30
N SER A 184 5.03 -12.93 -10.30
CA SER A 184 5.86 -13.10 -11.50
C SER A 184 6.44 -14.50 -11.61
N SER A 185 6.71 -14.91 -12.84
CA SER A 185 7.36 -16.18 -13.18
C SER A 185 8.40 -15.98 -14.30
N ASP A 186 8.97 -17.08 -14.81
CA ASP A 186 9.71 -17.15 -16.07
C ASP A 186 8.83 -16.94 -17.33
N THR A 187 7.50 -16.93 -17.16
CA THR A 187 6.56 -16.42 -18.17
C THR A 187 6.59 -14.90 -18.28
N GLU A 188 6.42 -14.35 -19.49
CA GLU A 188 6.22 -12.91 -19.74
C GLU A 188 5.07 -12.32 -18.93
N THR A 189 4.01 -13.11 -18.66
CA THR A 189 2.86 -12.67 -17.90
C THR A 189 3.17 -12.60 -16.39
N VAL A 190 2.94 -11.43 -15.82
CA VAL A 190 2.79 -11.22 -14.37
C VAL A 190 1.31 -11.12 -14.06
N HIS A 191 0.84 -11.93 -13.11
CA HIS A 191 -0.58 -12.04 -12.75
C HIS A 191 -0.84 -11.25 -11.46
N VAL A 192 -2.01 -10.61 -11.37
CA VAL A 192 -2.51 -9.91 -10.16
C VAL A 192 -3.85 -10.52 -9.77
N PHE A 193 -3.88 -11.13 -8.59
CA PHE A 193 -5.07 -11.76 -8.02
C PHE A 193 -5.73 -10.85 -6.99
N LYS A 194 -7.06 -10.84 -6.95
CA LYS A 194 -7.87 -10.09 -5.98
C LYS A 194 -8.19 -10.98 -4.79
N LEU A 195 -7.83 -10.52 -3.59
CA LEU A 195 -8.08 -11.22 -2.33
C LEU A 195 -9.47 -10.76 -1.84
N GLY A 196 -10.48 -11.61 -2.03
CA GLY A 196 -11.88 -11.30 -1.68
C GLY A 196 -12.10 -11.27 -0.17
N GLY A 197 -12.97 -10.37 0.30
CA GLY A 197 -13.16 -10.08 1.74
C GLY A 197 -13.80 -11.16 2.61
N ASN A 198 -14.09 -12.35 2.07
CA ASN A 198 -14.71 -13.45 2.81
C ASN A 198 -13.65 -14.41 3.37
N ALA A 199 -13.27 -14.22 4.63
CA ALA A 199 -12.28 -15.07 5.31
C ALA A 199 -12.61 -15.40 6.79
N VAL A 200 -13.87 -15.27 7.22
CA VAL A 200 -14.38 -15.88 8.47
C VAL A 200 -15.67 -16.62 8.17
N GLY A 201 -15.54 -17.87 7.71
CA GLY A 201 -16.62 -18.84 7.56
C GLY A 201 -16.25 -20.09 8.35
N GLN A 202 -17.20 -20.64 9.11
CA GLN A 202 -16.93 -21.72 10.07
C GLN A 202 -16.49 -23.01 9.37
N GLY A 203 -15.42 -23.63 9.90
CA GLY A 203 -15.13 -25.03 9.59
C GLY A 203 -16.20 -25.91 10.22
N GLY A 204 -16.80 -26.83 9.44
CA GLY A 204 -17.86 -27.71 9.94
C GLY A 204 -17.37 -28.65 11.04
N ASN A 205 -18.13 -28.76 12.12
CA ASN A 205 -17.86 -29.72 13.20
C ASN A 205 -18.14 -31.16 12.74
N SER A 206 -17.12 -31.81 12.19
CA SER A 206 -17.09 -33.27 12.01
C SER A 206 -16.92 -33.95 13.37
N SER A 207 -17.99 -34.01 14.16
CA SER A 207 -18.01 -34.67 15.47
C SER A 207 -17.91 -36.18 15.30
N SER A 208 -16.86 -36.78 15.86
CA SER A 208 -16.63 -38.22 15.79
C SER A 208 -17.53 -38.97 16.76
N ASN A 209 -18.48 -39.75 16.22
CA ASN A 209 -19.30 -40.64 17.03
C ASN A 209 -18.46 -41.77 17.66
N ASN A 210 -18.26 -41.68 18.98
CA ASN A 210 -18.01 -42.85 19.83
C ASN A 210 -19.30 -43.17 20.57
N GLY A 211 -19.95 -44.28 20.22
CA GLY A 211 -21.22 -44.71 20.81
C GLY A 211 -21.54 -46.14 20.41
N THR A 212 -21.40 -47.07 21.35
CA THR A 212 -21.71 -48.49 21.17
C THR A 212 -23.20 -48.75 21.07
N ALA A 213 -23.57 -49.86 20.43
CA ALA A 213 -24.97 -50.23 20.23
C ALA A 213 -25.66 -50.68 21.53
N ASN A 214 -26.98 -50.42 21.64
CA ASN A 214 -27.88 -51.55 21.86
C ASN A 214 -29.32 -51.36 21.39
N SER A 215 -29.90 -52.52 21.08
CA SER A 215 -31.24 -52.94 20.68
C SER A 215 -32.53 -52.22 21.19
N THR A 216 -33.58 -52.41 20.36
CA THR A 216 -35.03 -52.55 20.69
C THR A 216 -35.86 -51.41 21.31
N GLY A 217 -36.96 -51.05 20.61
CA GLY A 217 -38.27 -51.50 21.11
C GLY A 217 -39.48 -50.55 21.02
N VAL A 218 -40.58 -51.07 20.43
CA VAL A 218 -42.00 -50.66 20.65
C VAL A 218 -42.42 -49.27 20.10
N ALA A 219 -43.73 -49.09 19.91
CA ALA A 219 -44.33 -47.99 19.14
C ALA A 219 -45.75 -47.59 19.62
N ASN A 220 -46.30 -46.55 18.98
CA ASN A 220 -47.74 -46.21 18.87
C ASN A 220 -48.42 -45.46 20.06
N PRO A 221 -49.60 -44.80 19.85
CA PRO A 221 -49.71 -43.38 20.20
C PRO A 221 -51.04 -42.95 20.87
N SER A 222 -51.13 -41.68 21.29
CA SER A 222 -52.40 -40.93 21.48
C SER A 222 -52.13 -39.46 21.90
N ARG A 223 -53.14 -38.62 22.17
CA ARG A 223 -54.18 -38.03 21.29
C ARG A 223 -54.87 -36.89 22.10
N GLN A 224 -55.43 -35.87 21.42
CA GLN A 224 -56.39 -34.88 21.98
C GLN A 224 -55.86 -33.94 23.10
N SER A 225 -56.56 -32.86 23.52
CA SER A 225 -57.20 -31.75 22.75
C SER A 225 -57.80 -30.71 23.72
N THR A 226 -57.63 -29.39 23.49
CA THR A 226 -58.61 -28.33 23.85
C THR A 226 -58.19 -26.93 23.34
N GLY A 227 -59.16 -26.03 23.18
CA GLY A 227 -59.03 -24.57 23.01
C GLY A 227 -60.18 -23.91 23.81
N PRO A 228 -60.85 -22.81 23.36
CA PRO A 228 -60.51 -21.84 22.30
C PRO A 228 -60.85 -20.35 22.65
N THR A 229 -60.45 -19.38 21.80
CA THR A 229 -61.07 -18.02 21.59
C THR A 229 -60.37 -17.37 20.36
N THR A 230 -60.96 -17.08 19.19
CA THR A 230 -61.90 -15.99 18.78
C THR A 230 -61.26 -14.58 18.79
N ILE A 231 -61.43 -13.62 17.83
CA ILE A 231 -62.45 -13.35 16.77
C ILE A 231 -61.81 -12.73 15.49
N GLY A 232 -62.32 -13.08 14.28
CA GLY A 232 -62.42 -12.24 13.05
C GLY A 232 -61.17 -11.96 12.17
N GLY A 233 -61.25 -11.77 10.83
CA GLY A 233 -62.29 -12.13 9.85
C GLY A 233 -62.67 -11.07 8.78
N PHE A 234 -62.40 -11.31 7.48
CA PHE A 234 -63.25 -10.90 6.33
C PHE A 234 -62.86 -11.61 5.00
N GLU A 235 -63.74 -11.54 3.98
CA GLU A 235 -63.69 -12.15 2.63
C GLU A 235 -63.00 -11.22 1.58
N ALA A 236 -62.52 -11.58 0.38
CA ALA A 236 -62.72 -12.64 -0.62
C ALA A 236 -63.66 -12.29 -1.82
N PHE A 237 -63.26 -12.75 -3.02
CA PHE A 237 -63.94 -12.73 -4.34
C PHE A 237 -64.17 -11.42 -5.15
N ILE A 238 -63.78 -11.48 -6.43
CA ILE A 238 -64.70 -11.48 -7.61
C ILE A 238 -64.00 -12.08 -8.85
N ASP A 239 -64.75 -12.54 -9.86
CA ASP A 239 -64.33 -13.38 -11.02
C ASP A 239 -64.59 -12.70 -12.39
N GLY A 240 -63.99 -13.18 -13.49
CA GLY A 240 -64.55 -12.99 -14.84
C GLY A 240 -63.62 -12.87 -16.07
N LYS A 241 -63.31 -14.00 -16.73
CA LYS A 241 -63.65 -14.39 -18.15
C LYS A 241 -63.59 -13.30 -19.29
N LYS A 242 -63.27 -13.56 -20.59
CA LYS A 242 -63.34 -14.80 -21.44
C LYS A 242 -62.63 -14.66 -22.82
N LYS A 243 -61.94 -15.74 -23.24
CA LYS A 243 -61.64 -16.34 -24.59
C LYS A 243 -61.96 -15.66 -25.96
N THR A 244 -61.01 -15.84 -26.90
CA THR A 244 -61.12 -16.11 -28.37
C THR A 244 -59.79 -16.74 -28.89
N GLY A 245 -59.57 -17.23 -30.13
CA GLY A 245 -60.43 -17.30 -31.33
C GLY A 245 -59.98 -18.18 -32.55
N THR A 246 -58.74 -18.73 -32.62
CA THR A 246 -58.20 -19.68 -33.65
C THR A 246 -58.06 -19.25 -35.14
N GLY A 247 -56.89 -19.55 -35.76
CA GLY A 247 -56.57 -19.37 -37.20
C GLY A 247 -55.34 -20.21 -37.63
N VAL A 248 -55.16 -20.55 -38.92
CA VAL A 248 -54.32 -21.69 -39.35
C VAL A 248 -53.90 -21.68 -40.86
N ILE A 249 -52.72 -22.26 -41.23
CA ILE A 249 -52.25 -22.70 -42.60
C ILE A 249 -51.93 -21.55 -43.62
N ARG A 250 -50.90 -21.52 -44.52
CA ARG A 250 -49.77 -22.38 -45.04
C ARG A 250 -48.78 -21.47 -45.87
N ARG A 251 -47.63 -21.80 -46.50
CA ARG A 251 -46.64 -22.94 -46.59
C ARG A 251 -45.35 -22.44 -47.33
N GLN A 252 -44.14 -22.95 -46.97
CA GLN A 252 -42.87 -22.95 -47.78
C GLN A 252 -42.17 -21.60 -48.12
N SER A 253 -40.85 -21.52 -48.37
CA SER A 253 -39.80 -22.57 -48.55
C SER A 253 -38.41 -22.22 -47.97
N LEU A 254 -37.76 -23.23 -47.34
CA LEU A 254 -36.33 -23.61 -47.27
C LEU A 254 -35.22 -22.51 -47.22
N HIS A 255 -34.35 -22.43 -46.20
CA HIS A 255 -33.29 -23.37 -45.73
C HIS A 255 -32.03 -23.49 -46.62
N LEU A 256 -30.86 -23.13 -46.05
CA LEU A 256 -29.86 -24.09 -45.53
C LEU A 256 -28.87 -23.38 -44.56
N GLY A 257 -28.39 -24.02 -43.48
CA GLY A 257 -27.50 -23.33 -42.51
C GLY A 257 -26.98 -24.06 -41.26
N ARG A 258 -27.30 -25.34 -41.04
CA ARG A 258 -26.73 -26.26 -40.01
C ARG A 258 -26.65 -25.76 -38.53
N THR A 259 -27.64 -26.23 -37.77
CA THR A 259 -27.51 -26.88 -36.44
C THR A 259 -26.17 -27.62 -36.21
N VAL A 260 -25.69 -27.85 -34.98
CA VAL A 260 -26.29 -28.59 -33.83
C VAL A 260 -25.60 -28.15 -32.53
N ALA A 261 -26.19 -28.09 -31.33
CA ALA A 261 -27.58 -27.98 -30.82
C ALA A 261 -27.51 -27.75 -29.28
N GLY A 262 -28.65 -27.66 -28.57
CA GLY A 262 -28.65 -27.58 -27.09
C GLY A 262 -30.01 -27.89 -26.45
N SER A 263 -30.14 -29.06 -25.81
CA SER A 263 -31.40 -29.48 -25.15
C SER A 263 -31.20 -30.58 -24.09
N VAL A 264 -30.24 -30.41 -23.18
CA VAL A 264 -30.21 -31.12 -21.87
C VAL A 264 -29.61 -30.16 -20.85
N GLY A 265 -30.40 -29.74 -19.85
CA GLY A 265 -30.00 -28.67 -18.94
C GLY A 265 -30.83 -28.50 -17.67
N ASN A 266 -31.71 -29.46 -17.34
CA ASN A 266 -32.52 -29.44 -16.11
C ASN A 266 -32.07 -30.55 -15.16
N TYR A 267 -30.88 -30.43 -14.54
CA TYR A 267 -30.51 -31.05 -13.25
C TYR A 267 -29.07 -30.67 -12.86
N LEU A 268 -28.89 -29.50 -12.24
CA LEU A 268 -27.73 -29.13 -11.40
C LEU A 268 -28.06 -27.81 -10.67
N PRO A 269 -27.82 -27.68 -9.34
CA PRO A 269 -28.01 -26.41 -8.64
C PRO A 269 -26.81 -25.46 -8.85
N ASP A 270 -27.05 -24.15 -8.87
CA ASP A 270 -26.00 -23.12 -9.03
C ASP A 270 -24.87 -23.20 -7.98
N ALA A 271 -25.14 -23.83 -6.84
CA ALA A 271 -24.17 -24.08 -5.77
C ALA A 271 -23.01 -25.03 -6.14
N LEU A 272 -23.01 -25.64 -7.33
CA LEU A 272 -21.94 -26.54 -7.79
C LEU A 272 -21.00 -25.95 -8.85
N THR A 273 -21.33 -24.78 -9.42
CA THR A 273 -20.58 -24.20 -10.55
C THR A 273 -19.30 -23.46 -10.12
N GLU A 274 -19.30 -22.82 -8.95
CA GLU A 274 -18.12 -22.06 -8.46
C GLU A 274 -16.94 -22.94 -7.98
N MET A 275 -17.10 -24.27 -7.90
CA MET A 275 -16.10 -25.15 -7.28
C MET A 275 -15.02 -25.68 -8.25
N TRP A 276 -15.14 -25.44 -9.57
CA TRP A 276 -14.30 -26.12 -10.57
C TRP A 276 -13.49 -25.26 -11.55
N GLU A 277 -13.70 -23.94 -11.62
CA GLU A 277 -12.73 -23.03 -12.25
C GLU A 277 -11.98 -22.21 -11.18
N PRO A 278 -10.66 -22.41 -11.02
CA PRO A 278 -9.87 -21.53 -10.14
C PRO A 278 -9.88 -20.11 -10.71
N THR A 279 -10.20 -19.12 -9.88
CA THR A 279 -10.26 -17.71 -10.28
C THR A 279 -9.00 -17.29 -11.05
N ARG A 280 -9.22 -16.90 -12.32
CA ARG A 280 -8.26 -16.26 -13.21
C ARG A 280 -7.72 -14.97 -12.58
N ASP A 281 -6.59 -14.48 -13.08
CA ASP A 281 -6.09 -13.14 -12.78
C ASP A 281 -7.18 -12.06 -12.91
N PHE A 282 -7.26 -11.18 -11.91
CA PHE A 282 -8.11 -9.99 -11.93
C PHE A 282 -7.51 -8.94 -12.88
N ALA A 283 -6.19 -8.81 -12.87
CA ALA A 283 -5.44 -8.03 -13.83
C ALA A 283 -4.13 -8.74 -14.16
N TYR A 284 -3.58 -8.49 -15.34
CA TYR A 284 -2.28 -9.03 -15.76
C TYR A 284 -1.46 -7.96 -16.47
N LEU A 285 -0.17 -8.21 -16.62
CA LEU A 285 0.73 -7.41 -17.47
C LEU A 285 1.72 -8.32 -18.16
N LYS A 286 2.23 -7.89 -19.33
CA LYS A 286 3.26 -8.60 -20.08
C LYS A 286 4.58 -7.85 -19.98
N LEU A 287 5.66 -8.58 -19.65
CA LEU A 287 7.03 -8.07 -19.71
C LEU A 287 7.57 -8.17 -21.14
N PRO A 288 8.45 -7.26 -21.60
CA PRO A 288 9.00 -7.31 -22.96
C PRO A 288 9.94 -8.50 -23.25
N SER A 289 10.39 -9.21 -22.21
CA SER A 289 11.37 -10.29 -22.29
C SER A 289 10.84 -11.53 -21.53
N SER A 290 10.84 -12.69 -22.19
CA SER A 290 10.51 -13.99 -21.59
C SER A 290 11.69 -14.58 -20.79
N GLY A 291 11.42 -15.43 -19.80
CA GLY A 291 12.44 -16.15 -19.02
C GLY A 291 13.23 -15.29 -18.00
N VAL A 292 13.10 -13.97 -18.04
CA VAL A 292 13.91 -13.05 -17.22
C VAL A 292 13.46 -13.06 -15.76
N GLN A 293 14.43 -13.17 -14.83
CA GLN A 293 14.14 -13.10 -13.40
C GLN A 293 13.56 -11.72 -13.05
N SER A 294 12.40 -11.71 -12.40
CA SER A 294 11.63 -10.49 -12.19
C SER A 294 11.03 -10.39 -10.78
N VAL A 295 11.24 -9.23 -10.14
CA VAL A 295 10.74 -8.91 -8.80
C VAL A 295 9.58 -7.93 -8.91
N VAL A 296 8.42 -8.30 -8.36
CA VAL A 296 7.19 -7.50 -8.46
C VAL A 296 6.79 -6.86 -7.14
N ALA A 297 6.17 -5.69 -7.22
CA ALA A 297 5.56 -5.00 -6.09
C ALA A 297 4.38 -4.15 -6.55
N LEU A 298 3.32 -4.12 -5.75
CA LEU A 298 2.27 -3.12 -5.87
C LEU A 298 2.69 -1.83 -5.16
N SER A 299 2.29 -0.68 -5.69
CA SER A 299 2.51 0.62 -5.05
C SER A 299 1.56 0.82 -3.87
N ASN A 300 2.03 1.52 -2.84
CA ASN A 300 1.24 1.83 -1.64
C ASN A 300 0.38 3.10 -1.80
N THR A 301 0.72 3.96 -2.77
CA THR A 301 0.19 5.34 -2.89
C THR A 301 -0.43 5.62 -4.26
N THR A 302 -0.31 4.70 -5.21
CA THR A 302 -0.79 4.82 -6.60
C THR A 302 -1.31 3.47 -7.10
N PRO A 303 -2.28 3.42 -8.03
CA PRO A 303 -2.79 2.18 -8.61
C PRO A 303 -1.79 1.63 -9.65
N GLN A 304 -0.62 1.19 -9.18
CA GLN A 304 0.52 0.86 -10.04
C GLN A 304 1.20 -0.45 -9.64
N VAL A 305 1.48 -1.27 -10.65
CA VAL A 305 2.34 -2.46 -10.53
C VAL A 305 3.74 -2.07 -10.98
N MET A 306 4.73 -2.42 -10.17
CA MET A 306 6.13 -2.10 -10.40
C MET A 306 6.93 -3.40 -10.54
N VAL A 307 7.70 -3.52 -11.60
CA VAL A 307 8.53 -4.71 -11.89
C VAL A 307 9.97 -4.31 -12.11
N VAL A 308 10.90 -5.03 -11.48
CA VAL A 308 12.33 -4.97 -11.77
C VAL A 308 12.76 -6.28 -12.42
N THR A 309 13.59 -6.24 -13.46
CA THR A 309 14.16 -7.43 -14.12
C THR A 309 15.67 -7.54 -13.91
N SER A 310 16.21 -8.76 -13.98
CA SER A 310 17.65 -9.04 -13.87
C SER A 310 18.49 -8.44 -15.02
N GLU A 311 17.85 -8.09 -16.15
CA GLU A 311 18.46 -7.31 -17.24
C GLU A 311 18.73 -5.83 -16.86
N GLY A 312 18.33 -5.41 -15.65
CA GLY A 312 18.47 -4.02 -15.20
C GLY A 312 17.39 -3.09 -15.74
N TYR A 313 16.19 -3.58 -16.09
CA TYR A 313 15.05 -2.71 -16.38
C TYR A 313 14.14 -2.56 -15.17
N PHE A 314 13.57 -1.37 -15.02
CA PHE A 314 12.51 -1.05 -14.07
C PHE A 314 11.29 -0.53 -14.83
N TYR A 315 10.17 -1.24 -14.68
CA TYR A 315 8.90 -0.96 -15.36
C TYR A 315 7.84 -0.54 -14.35
N GLN A 316 7.01 0.42 -14.75
CA GLN A 316 5.90 0.96 -13.97
C GLN A 316 4.63 0.89 -14.84
N TYR A 317 3.69 0.03 -14.44
CA TYR A 317 2.40 -0.17 -15.11
C TYR A 317 1.27 0.40 -14.27
N ASN A 318 0.19 0.87 -14.90
CA ASN A 318 -1.06 1.27 -14.26
C ASN A 318 -2.04 0.11 -14.23
N ILE A 319 -2.66 -0.16 -13.08
CA ILE A 319 -3.72 -1.16 -12.93
C ILE A 319 -5.06 -0.46 -12.69
N ASP A 320 -6.09 -0.88 -13.41
CA ASP A 320 -7.47 -0.52 -13.08
C ASP A 320 -7.90 -1.34 -11.84
N LEU A 321 -8.31 -0.66 -10.76
CA LEU A 321 -8.72 -1.30 -9.51
C LEU A 321 -10.22 -1.67 -9.48
N GLU A 322 -11.01 -1.11 -10.39
CA GLU A 322 -12.43 -1.38 -10.56
C GLU A 322 -12.61 -2.56 -11.51
N ASN A 323 -12.15 -2.42 -12.77
CA ASN A 323 -12.39 -3.38 -13.85
C ASN A 323 -11.29 -4.44 -14.01
N GLY A 324 -10.06 -4.16 -13.59
CA GLY A 324 -8.92 -5.06 -13.79
C GLY A 324 -8.39 -5.09 -15.23
N GLY A 325 -8.09 -6.28 -15.76
CA GLY A 325 -7.65 -6.46 -17.15
C GLY A 325 -6.15 -6.25 -17.41
N GLU A 326 -5.78 -5.86 -18.64
CA GLU A 326 -4.37 -5.67 -19.03
C GLU A 326 -3.84 -4.32 -18.54
N CYS A 327 -2.80 -4.35 -17.70
CA CYS A 327 -2.21 -3.14 -17.11
C CYS A 327 -1.40 -2.36 -18.14
N VAL A 328 -1.63 -1.05 -18.24
CA VAL A 328 -0.96 -0.18 -19.22
C VAL A 328 0.44 0.20 -18.74
N LEU A 329 1.48 -0.04 -19.55
CA LEU A 329 2.84 0.43 -19.25
C LEU A 329 2.88 1.97 -19.25
N LEU A 330 3.19 2.58 -18.11
CA LEU A 330 3.35 4.03 -17.98
C LEU A 330 4.78 4.47 -18.30
N LYS A 331 5.77 3.76 -17.75
CA LYS A 331 7.19 4.13 -17.84
C LYS A 331 8.10 2.91 -17.80
N GLN A 332 9.15 2.96 -18.61
CA GLN A 332 10.30 2.06 -18.55
C GLN A 332 11.54 2.90 -18.20
N TYR A 333 12.39 2.35 -17.35
CA TYR A 333 13.67 2.91 -16.96
C TYR A 333 14.76 1.85 -17.16
N ARG A 334 15.86 2.20 -17.82
CA ARG A 334 17.07 1.36 -17.86
C ARG A 334 17.97 1.74 -16.69
N MET A 335 18.15 0.81 -15.76
CA MET A 335 19.09 0.94 -14.63
C MET A 335 20.48 0.54 -15.12
N SER A 336 21.15 1.46 -15.80
CA SER A 336 22.44 1.21 -16.41
C SER A 336 23.56 1.13 -15.36
N LEU A 337 24.20 -0.03 -15.27
CA LEU A 337 25.54 -0.20 -14.68
C LEU A 337 26.57 0.53 -15.57
N LEU A 338 26.68 1.85 -15.41
CA LEU A 338 27.56 2.71 -16.21
C LEU A 338 28.51 3.53 -15.34
N SER A 339 29.61 2.88 -14.94
CA SER A 339 30.96 3.45 -15.10
C SER A 339 32.01 2.35 -14.98
N LEU A 340 32.13 1.49 -16.00
CA LEU A 340 33.16 0.45 -16.07
C LEU A 340 34.05 0.60 -17.32
N SER A 341 34.48 1.84 -17.59
CA SER A 341 35.36 2.17 -18.72
C SER A 341 36.17 3.47 -18.54
N ARG A 342 36.42 3.93 -17.30
CA ARG A 342 37.27 5.10 -17.00
C ARG A 342 38.27 4.92 -15.84
N VAL A 343 38.90 3.75 -15.73
CA VAL A 343 40.10 3.55 -14.89
C VAL A 343 41.19 2.81 -15.67
N PHE A 344 41.70 3.45 -16.73
CA PHE A 344 42.96 3.03 -17.39
C PHE A 344 43.74 4.23 -17.98
N SER A 345 43.83 5.31 -17.22
CA SER A 345 44.79 6.39 -17.48
C SER A 345 45.08 7.17 -16.20
N LEU A 346 46.16 6.81 -15.48
CA LEU A 346 46.99 7.72 -14.65
C LEU A 346 48.20 7.07 -13.92
N THR A 347 48.74 5.93 -14.39
CA THR A 347 50.02 5.38 -13.87
C THR A 347 50.97 4.88 -14.96
N LYS A 348 51.66 5.80 -15.65
CA LYS A 348 52.99 5.49 -16.24
C LYS A 348 53.89 6.71 -16.44
N THR A 349 54.62 7.08 -15.39
CA THR A 349 55.74 8.03 -15.48
C THR A 349 56.96 7.37 -16.15
N ARG A 350 57.32 7.88 -17.35
CA ARG A 350 58.63 7.77 -18.06
C ARG A 350 59.21 6.37 -18.41
N SER A 351 59.71 6.28 -19.65
CA SER A 351 60.68 5.29 -20.18
C SER A 351 60.16 3.83 -20.28
N VAL A 352 60.52 3.00 -21.27
CA VAL A 352 61.60 2.99 -22.29
C VAL A 352 61.01 2.62 -23.68
N ARG A 353 61.72 2.87 -24.79
CA ARG A 353 61.36 2.42 -26.16
C ARG A 353 61.68 0.94 -26.40
N ILE A 354 60.91 0.25 -27.26
CA ILE A 354 61.41 -0.73 -28.27
C ILE A 354 60.26 -1.07 -29.25
N ASN A 355 60.59 -1.39 -30.50
CA ASN A 355 59.65 -1.79 -31.55
C ASN A 355 59.52 -3.33 -31.61
N ALA A 356 58.39 -3.85 -32.11
CA ALA A 356 58.36 -4.79 -33.26
C ALA A 356 56.93 -5.26 -33.59
N ALA A 357 56.70 -5.62 -34.84
CA ALA A 357 55.44 -6.19 -35.35
C ALA A 357 55.37 -7.72 -35.17
N SER A 358 54.17 -8.31 -35.31
CA SER A 358 53.92 -9.24 -36.44
C SER A 358 52.49 -9.81 -36.53
N LEU A 359 52.09 -10.04 -37.79
CA LEU A 359 51.15 -11.04 -38.33
C LEU A 359 49.77 -11.24 -37.68
N CYS A 360 48.76 -10.72 -38.38
CA CYS A 360 47.54 -11.48 -38.64
C CYS A 360 47.80 -12.51 -39.76
N VAL A 361 47.11 -13.66 -39.74
CA VAL A 361 46.82 -14.46 -40.94
C VAL A 361 45.35 -14.87 -40.88
N ALA A 362 44.63 -14.76 -42.00
CA ALA A 362 43.18 -14.92 -42.07
C ALA A 362 42.72 -15.82 -43.22
N ARG A 363 41.51 -16.37 -43.10
CA ARG A 363 40.65 -16.81 -44.22
C ARG A 363 39.21 -16.43 -43.85
N SER A 364 38.53 -15.44 -44.45
CA SER A 364 38.41 -14.97 -45.85
C SER A 364 37.40 -15.78 -46.68
N LEU A 365 36.25 -15.14 -46.95
CA LEU A 365 35.35 -15.38 -48.08
C LEU A 365 34.79 -14.01 -48.52
N LYS A 366 34.35 -13.88 -49.78
CA LYS A 366 34.38 -12.60 -50.52
C LYS A 366 33.01 -11.95 -50.81
N THR A 367 32.93 -10.66 -50.50
CA THR A 367 32.35 -9.53 -51.29
C THR A 367 31.15 -9.74 -52.22
N SER A 368 30.15 -8.88 -52.05
CA SER A 368 29.67 -7.98 -53.13
C SER A 368 29.34 -6.61 -52.53
N SER A 369 29.18 -5.57 -53.37
CA SER A 369 29.33 -4.16 -52.94
C SER A 369 28.23 -3.22 -53.42
N PHE A 370 27.79 -2.32 -52.53
CA PHE A 370 27.14 -1.05 -52.89
C PHE A 370 27.80 0.11 -52.14
N HIS A 371 27.64 1.33 -52.67
CA HIS A 371 28.51 2.46 -52.34
C HIS A 371 28.43 2.94 -50.89
N GLN A 372 29.60 3.25 -50.33
CA GLN A 372 29.77 4.02 -49.11
C GLN A 372 30.23 5.43 -49.49
N ALA A 373 29.28 6.37 -49.56
CA ALA A 373 29.58 7.78 -49.71
C ALA A 373 30.01 8.40 -48.37
N GLU A 374 30.87 9.41 -48.41
CA GLU A 374 31.38 10.06 -47.21
C GLU A 374 30.32 10.90 -46.50
N LEU A 375 30.31 10.85 -45.17
CA LEU A 375 29.76 11.91 -44.33
C LEU A 375 30.60 12.02 -43.05
N GLN A 376 31.61 12.88 -43.14
CA GLN A 376 32.32 13.40 -41.97
C GLN A 376 31.37 14.30 -41.15
N ASN A 377 31.71 14.59 -39.89
CA ASN A 377 30.93 15.42 -38.95
C ASN A 377 29.64 14.79 -38.38
N ALA A 378 29.78 13.72 -37.60
CA ALA A 378 28.94 13.54 -36.41
C ALA A 378 29.62 14.26 -35.23
N PRO A 379 28.94 15.13 -34.46
CA PRO A 379 29.57 15.91 -33.41
C PRO A 379 30.02 15.02 -32.26
N SER A 380 31.26 15.18 -31.82
CA SER A 380 31.71 14.66 -30.53
C SER A 380 30.95 15.38 -29.42
N LEU A 381 30.06 14.66 -28.74
CA LEU A 381 29.47 15.12 -27.48
C LEU A 381 30.58 15.22 -26.44
N THR A 382 31.19 16.40 -26.36
CA THR A 382 31.93 16.83 -25.18
C THR A 382 30.98 16.77 -24.00
N GLU A 383 31.36 16.03 -22.96
CA GLU A 383 30.69 16.15 -21.67
C GLU A 383 30.99 17.55 -21.13
N GLU A 384 30.06 18.49 -21.32
CA GLU A 384 30.08 19.68 -20.49
C GLU A 384 30.09 19.23 -19.02
N PRO A 385 30.98 19.77 -18.19
CA PRO A 385 30.98 19.44 -16.77
C PRO A 385 29.59 19.80 -16.22
N ILE A 386 28.95 18.87 -15.50
CA ILE A 386 27.65 19.13 -14.87
C ILE A 386 27.83 20.32 -13.93
N GLN A 387 27.46 21.51 -14.40
CA GLN A 387 27.55 22.73 -13.63
C GLN A 387 26.69 22.53 -12.39
N LYS A 388 27.33 22.50 -11.21
CA LYS A 388 26.64 22.47 -9.93
C LYS A 388 25.84 23.77 -9.82
N LYS A 389 24.56 23.72 -10.22
CA LYS A 389 23.64 24.87 -10.13
C LYS A 389 23.77 25.49 -8.76
N GLU A 390 24.08 26.78 -8.72
CA GLU A 390 24.40 27.49 -7.49
C GLU A 390 23.31 27.24 -6.43
N PRO A 391 23.69 26.91 -5.18
CA PRO A 391 22.75 26.45 -4.18
C PRO A 391 21.73 27.55 -3.85
N LYS A 392 20.46 27.33 -4.23
CA LYS A 392 19.39 28.31 -4.06
C LYS A 392 18.87 28.23 -2.63
N TYR A 393 19.61 28.84 -1.71
CA TYR A 393 19.20 28.95 -0.30
C TYR A 393 17.96 29.83 -0.14
N LYS A 394 16.91 29.27 0.48
CA LYS A 394 15.75 30.02 0.97
C LYS A 394 15.68 29.98 2.50
N PRO A 395 15.38 31.11 3.18
CA PRO A 395 15.13 31.13 4.62
C PRO A 395 13.72 30.64 4.99
N PHE A 396 13.64 29.98 6.15
CA PHE A 396 12.41 29.52 6.79
C PHE A 396 12.43 29.85 8.29
N SER A 397 11.62 30.82 8.72
CA SER A 397 11.36 31.11 10.14
C SER A 397 10.35 30.13 10.73
N ILE A 398 10.80 29.27 11.64
CA ILE A 398 9.97 28.23 12.26
C ILE A 398 9.75 28.55 13.75
N TYR A 399 8.51 28.43 14.20
CA TYR A 399 8.16 28.50 15.63
C TYR A 399 8.84 27.39 16.43
N ARG A 400 9.53 27.77 17.50
CA ARG A 400 10.21 26.89 18.46
C ARG A 400 9.70 27.13 19.87
N TRP A 401 9.42 26.05 20.59
CA TRP A 401 9.20 26.07 22.04
C TRP A 401 9.45 24.69 22.65
N ASN A 402 10.06 24.64 23.84
CA ASN A 402 10.46 23.40 24.48
C ASN A 402 9.86 23.27 25.90
N PRO A 403 8.97 22.29 26.18
CA PRO A 403 8.42 22.07 27.52
C PRO A 403 9.50 21.67 28.54
N ASP A 404 10.59 21.02 28.10
CA ASP A 404 11.71 20.65 28.99
C ASP A 404 12.50 21.87 29.51
N LYS A 405 12.18 23.09 29.03
CA LYS A 405 12.74 24.37 29.47
C LYS A 405 11.64 25.44 29.54
N PRO A 406 10.73 25.40 30.52
CA PRO A 406 9.53 26.24 30.53
C PRO A 406 9.83 27.75 30.64
N ALA A 407 11.02 28.13 31.11
CA ALA A 407 11.48 29.52 31.15
C ALA A 407 11.90 30.10 29.77
N GLU A 408 12.21 29.25 28.77
CA GLU A 408 12.47 29.74 27.41
C GLU A 408 11.14 30.11 26.73
N LYS A 409 10.90 31.42 26.55
CA LYS A 409 9.74 31.92 25.79
C LYS A 409 9.77 31.41 24.33
N PRO A 410 8.60 31.16 23.71
CA PRO A 410 8.53 30.81 22.29
C PRO A 410 9.25 31.80 21.39
N LYS A 411 9.91 31.29 20.35
CA LYS A 411 10.75 32.09 19.44
C LYS A 411 10.64 31.61 17.99
N LEU A 412 10.89 32.49 17.03
CA LEU A 412 11.15 32.09 15.65
C LEU A 412 12.64 31.78 15.48
N GLN A 413 12.95 30.60 14.94
CA GLN A 413 14.31 30.23 14.55
C GLN A 413 14.38 30.12 13.04
N GLN A 414 15.33 30.82 12.42
CA GLN A 414 15.56 30.78 10.99
C GLN A 414 16.48 29.62 10.61
N TYR A 415 16.12 28.94 9.53
CA TYR A 415 16.94 27.92 8.87
C TYR A 415 17.10 28.29 7.39
N LYS A 416 18.29 28.10 6.82
CA LYS A 416 18.53 28.30 5.38
C LYS A 416 18.62 26.93 4.71
N VAL A 417 17.81 26.69 3.70
CA VAL A 417 17.76 25.40 2.99
C VAL A 417 17.96 25.61 1.50
N ASP A 418 18.93 24.90 0.92
CA ASP A 418 19.11 24.85 -0.54
C ASP A 418 17.93 24.10 -1.18
N LEU A 419 17.21 24.79 -2.05
CA LEU A 419 16.07 24.25 -2.79
C LEU A 419 16.50 23.25 -3.89
N ASN A 420 17.73 23.33 -4.40
CA ASN A 420 18.23 22.38 -5.39
C ASN A 420 18.44 20.98 -4.77
N ALA A 421 18.76 20.93 -3.47
CA ALA A 421 18.96 19.71 -2.68
C ALA A 421 17.77 19.35 -1.76
N CYS A 422 16.56 19.82 -2.06
CA CYS A 422 15.34 19.60 -1.27
C CYS A 422 14.18 19.04 -2.11
N GLY A 423 13.26 18.32 -1.48
CA GLY A 423 11.97 17.98 -2.10
C GLY A 423 11.06 19.21 -2.25
N PRO A 424 10.05 19.17 -3.13
CA PRO A 424 9.26 20.35 -3.50
C PRO A 424 8.22 20.80 -2.45
N MET A 425 8.05 20.06 -1.34
CA MET A 425 7.03 20.30 -0.32
C MET A 425 7.63 20.83 0.98
N ILE A 426 6.87 21.61 1.75
CA ILE A 426 7.31 22.14 3.04
C ILE A 426 7.66 21.02 4.05
N LEU A 427 7.00 19.86 3.98
CA LEU A 427 7.38 18.70 4.79
C LEU A 427 8.79 18.18 4.47
N ASP A 428 9.25 18.29 3.22
CA ASP A 428 10.62 17.90 2.86
C ASP A 428 11.63 18.90 3.43
N VAL A 429 11.31 20.20 3.47
CA VAL A 429 12.10 21.23 4.15
C VAL A 429 12.22 20.90 5.65
N LEU A 430 11.11 20.65 6.33
CA LEU A 430 11.08 20.32 7.76
C LEU A 430 11.87 19.04 8.08
N ILE A 431 11.75 18.02 7.22
CA ILE A 431 12.51 16.77 7.35
C ILE A 431 14.00 16.99 7.05
N LYS A 432 14.35 17.83 6.07
CA LYS A 432 15.74 18.19 5.74
C LYS A 432 16.40 18.94 6.89
N ILE A 433 15.76 19.98 7.43
CA ILE A 433 16.22 20.71 8.63
C ILE A 433 16.43 19.75 9.80
N LYS A 434 15.44 18.89 10.12
CA LYS A 434 15.57 17.93 11.24
C LYS A 434 16.67 16.88 11.00
N ASN A 435 16.95 16.53 9.75
CA ASN A 435 17.95 15.53 9.40
C ASN A 435 19.38 16.08 9.32
N GLU A 436 19.55 17.35 8.96
CA GLU A 436 20.84 17.90 8.51
C GLU A 436 21.31 19.14 9.29
N GLN A 437 20.42 19.83 10.01
CA GLN A 437 20.72 21.10 10.68
C GLN A 437 20.37 21.08 12.17
N ASP A 438 19.18 20.60 12.55
CA ASP A 438 18.70 20.64 13.94
C ASP A 438 17.78 19.45 14.25
N ALA A 439 18.37 18.40 14.82
CA ALA A 439 17.65 17.20 15.23
C ALA A 439 16.59 17.44 16.32
N THR A 440 16.58 18.60 17.01
CA THR A 440 15.59 18.91 18.05
C THR A 440 14.23 19.35 17.48
N LEU A 441 14.20 19.89 16.25
CA LEU A 441 12.97 20.42 15.62
C LEU A 441 11.85 19.37 15.58
N THR A 442 10.72 19.63 16.25
CA THR A 442 9.68 18.63 16.48
C THR A 442 8.36 18.95 15.76
N PHE A 443 7.81 17.98 15.01
CA PHE A 443 6.57 18.09 14.25
C PHE A 443 5.95 16.71 14.00
N ARG A 444 4.61 16.64 13.84
CA ARG A 444 3.90 15.41 13.46
C ARG A 444 3.92 15.21 11.94
N ARG A 445 4.11 13.96 11.50
CA ARG A 445 4.05 13.51 10.09
C ARG A 445 3.91 11.99 9.99
N SER A 446 3.17 11.50 9.01
CA SER A 446 3.10 10.06 8.67
C SER A 446 3.17 9.83 7.16
N CYS A 447 2.04 9.82 6.44
CA CYS A 447 1.90 9.36 5.05
C CYS A 447 2.90 9.98 4.03
N ARG A 448 2.85 11.31 3.85
CA ARG A 448 3.44 12.17 2.79
C ARG A 448 2.50 12.53 1.63
N GLU A 449 1.41 11.80 1.40
CA GLU A 449 0.41 12.08 0.34
C GLU A 449 -0.88 12.78 0.82
N GLY A 450 -0.89 13.29 2.06
CA GLY A 450 -1.96 14.15 2.58
C GLY A 450 -3.23 13.44 3.05
N ILE A 451 -3.21 12.11 3.20
CA ILE A 451 -4.37 11.33 3.65
C ILE A 451 -4.50 11.21 5.18
N CYS A 452 -3.39 11.21 5.93
CA CYS A 452 -3.40 10.95 7.38
C CYS A 452 -3.70 12.17 8.29
N GLY A 453 -3.87 13.37 7.72
CA GLY A 453 -4.06 14.62 8.45
C GLY A 453 -2.89 15.12 9.34
N SER A 454 -1.93 14.28 9.70
CA SER A 454 -1.04 14.52 10.85
C SER A 454 -0.05 15.68 10.72
N CYS A 455 0.21 16.19 9.52
CA CYS A 455 1.15 17.32 9.29
C CYS A 455 0.43 18.65 9.02
N ALA A 456 -0.76 18.81 9.62
CA ALA A 456 -1.50 20.05 9.69
C ALA A 456 -0.76 21.11 10.51
N MET A 457 -0.51 22.28 9.91
CA MET A 457 0.17 23.41 10.53
C MET A 457 -0.14 24.71 9.77
N ASN A 458 0.24 25.86 10.32
CA ASN A 458 0.08 27.14 9.65
C ASN A 458 1.37 27.50 8.87
N ILE A 459 1.23 27.76 7.57
CA ILE A 459 2.33 28.08 6.66
C ILE A 459 1.97 29.38 5.94
N ASN A 460 2.80 30.41 6.07
CA ASN A 460 2.55 31.76 5.52
C ASN A 460 1.13 32.29 5.85
N GLY A 461 0.61 32.02 7.06
CA GLY A 461 -0.71 32.45 7.52
C GLY A 461 -1.86 31.49 7.20
N VAL A 462 -1.66 30.47 6.36
CA VAL A 462 -2.72 29.53 5.93
C VAL A 462 -2.57 28.17 6.63
N ASN A 463 -3.67 27.62 7.18
CA ASN A 463 -3.66 26.27 7.75
C ASN A 463 -3.73 25.23 6.64
N THR A 464 -2.71 24.39 6.49
CA THR A 464 -2.63 23.39 5.43
C THR A 464 -1.78 22.18 5.84
N LEU A 465 -1.66 21.18 4.98
CA LEU A 465 -0.79 20.03 5.19
C LEU A 465 0.58 20.31 4.62
N ALA A 466 1.63 20.24 5.44
CA ALA A 466 3.01 20.50 4.99
C ALA A 466 3.46 19.57 3.83
N CYS A 467 2.85 18.38 3.70
CA CYS A 467 3.17 17.43 2.63
C CYS A 467 2.48 17.70 1.28
N LEU A 468 1.46 18.58 1.23
CA LEU A 468 0.82 19.03 0.00
C LEU A 468 1.15 20.50 -0.33
N CYS A 469 1.57 21.27 0.68
CA CYS A 469 2.03 22.64 0.51
C CYS A 469 3.39 22.65 -0.22
N LYS A 470 3.37 23.09 -1.48
CA LYS A 470 4.59 23.35 -2.26
C LYS A 470 5.39 24.49 -1.64
N ILE A 471 6.71 24.43 -1.77
CA ILE A 471 7.61 25.54 -1.43
C ILE A 471 7.35 26.70 -2.42
N ASP A 472 7.16 27.92 -1.89
CA ASP A 472 7.21 29.14 -2.69
C ASP A 472 8.66 29.45 -3.08
N VAL A 473 8.97 29.25 -4.36
CA VAL A 473 10.31 29.43 -4.95
C VAL A 473 10.63 30.91 -5.27
N SER A 474 9.62 31.78 -5.18
CA SER A 474 9.63 33.20 -5.58
C SER A 474 9.66 34.16 -4.39
N GLY A 475 8.90 33.90 -3.33
CA GLY A 475 8.73 34.82 -2.22
C GLY A 475 9.86 34.83 -1.19
N SER A 476 9.70 35.71 -0.21
CA SER A 476 10.60 35.92 0.93
C SER A 476 10.53 34.78 1.96
N ASP A 477 11.03 35.02 3.18
CA ASP A 477 11.07 34.08 4.30
C ASP A 477 9.72 33.39 4.57
N THR A 478 9.73 32.06 4.52
CA THR A 478 8.53 31.25 4.74
C THR A 478 8.33 30.99 6.23
N LYS A 479 7.24 31.51 6.79
CA LYS A 479 6.93 31.42 8.23
C LYS A 479 6.08 30.19 8.51
N ILE A 480 6.51 29.37 9.48
CA ILE A 480 5.85 28.11 9.85
C ILE A 480 5.53 28.13 11.36
N TYR A 481 4.25 27.95 11.69
CA TYR A 481 3.72 27.92 13.06
C TYR A 481 2.90 26.64 13.30
N PRO A 482 2.69 26.22 14.57
CA PRO A 482 1.66 25.23 14.91
C PRO A 482 0.26 25.71 14.47
N LEU A 483 -0.75 24.83 14.60
CA LEU A 483 -2.13 25.24 14.33
C LEU A 483 -2.56 26.38 15.28
N PRO A 484 -3.20 27.46 14.77
CA PRO A 484 -3.52 28.63 15.57
C PRO A 484 -4.48 28.34 16.74
N HIS A 485 -4.25 29.07 17.84
CA HIS A 485 -5.07 29.02 19.07
C HIS A 485 -5.22 27.63 19.71
N MET A 486 -4.16 26.81 19.62
CA MET A 486 -4.03 25.54 20.33
C MET A 486 -2.88 25.63 21.34
N TYR A 487 -3.03 24.96 22.49
CA TYR A 487 -1.89 24.73 23.39
C TYR A 487 -0.80 23.94 22.65
N VAL A 488 0.45 24.37 22.77
CA VAL A 488 1.60 23.73 22.10
C VAL A 488 2.26 22.76 23.07
N VAL A 489 2.46 21.52 22.64
CA VAL A 489 3.20 20.50 23.40
C VAL A 489 4.71 20.65 23.19
N LYS A 490 5.15 20.85 21.94
CA LYS A 490 6.57 21.11 21.59
C LYS A 490 6.66 21.60 20.14
N ASP A 491 7.42 22.67 19.87
CA ASP A 491 7.62 23.22 18.52
C ASP A 491 6.32 23.31 17.68
N LEU A 492 6.19 22.53 16.60
CA LEU A 492 5.02 22.52 15.70
C LEU A 492 3.96 21.46 16.08
N VAL A 493 3.96 20.98 17.33
CA VAL A 493 3.05 19.94 17.83
C VAL A 493 2.01 20.56 18.77
N PRO A 494 0.81 20.90 18.28
CA PRO A 494 -0.30 21.30 19.16
C PRO A 494 -0.87 20.09 19.92
N ASP A 495 -1.48 20.33 21.08
CA ASP A 495 -2.42 19.38 21.64
C ASP A 495 -3.71 19.37 20.80
N LEU A 496 -4.30 18.19 20.61
CA LEU A 496 -5.55 17.97 19.90
C LEU A 496 -6.54 17.14 20.76
N THR A 497 -6.25 16.92 22.04
CA THR A 497 -7.07 16.10 22.95
C THR A 497 -8.50 16.61 23.04
N HIS A 498 -8.71 17.93 23.17
CA HIS A 498 -10.05 18.54 23.17
C HIS A 498 -10.78 18.40 21.82
N PHE A 499 -10.08 18.62 20.71
CA PHE A 499 -10.62 18.42 19.36
C PHE A 499 -11.11 16.96 19.15
N TYR A 500 -10.36 15.97 19.63
CA TYR A 500 -10.78 14.57 19.60
C TYR A 500 -11.87 14.23 20.63
N LYS A 501 -11.97 14.96 21.74
CA LYS A 501 -13.09 14.85 22.71
C LYS A 501 -14.40 15.30 22.05
N GLN A 502 -14.40 16.45 21.36
CA GLN A 502 -15.56 16.95 20.61
C GLN A 502 -15.95 16.06 19.43
N TYR A 503 -14.97 15.46 18.73
CA TYR A 503 -15.27 14.46 17.70
C TYR A 503 -15.94 13.21 18.28
N LYS A 504 -15.60 12.79 19.51
CA LYS A 504 -16.26 11.66 20.19
C LYS A 504 -17.68 11.99 20.65
N SER A 505 -17.96 13.22 21.09
CA SER A 505 -19.27 13.60 21.66
C SER A 505 -20.41 13.70 20.64
N ILE A 506 -20.12 13.65 19.33
CA ILE A 506 -21.15 13.54 18.28
C ILE A 506 -21.48 12.08 17.89
N GLU A 507 -20.95 11.10 18.63
CA GLU A 507 -21.12 9.67 18.40
C GLU A 507 -20.87 9.24 16.94
N PRO A 508 -19.62 9.35 16.45
CA PRO A 508 -19.30 9.32 15.02
C PRO A 508 -19.23 7.89 14.45
N TYR A 509 -20.30 7.12 14.65
CA TYR A 509 -20.49 5.74 14.22
C TYR A 509 -21.97 5.53 13.84
N LEU A 510 -22.25 4.49 13.05
CA LEU A 510 -23.61 4.18 12.60
C LEU A 510 -24.48 3.72 13.77
N LYS A 511 -25.62 4.36 13.98
CA LYS A 511 -26.62 3.98 14.98
C LYS A 511 -27.91 3.55 14.30
N LYS A 512 -28.42 2.37 14.66
CA LYS A 512 -29.72 1.85 14.19
C LYS A 512 -30.61 1.51 15.38
N LYS A 513 -31.92 1.75 15.22
CA LYS A 513 -32.96 1.38 16.20
C LYS A 513 -33.28 -0.11 16.08
N ASN A 514 -33.26 -0.63 14.85
CA ASN A 514 -33.27 -2.06 14.57
C ASN A 514 -31.96 -2.47 13.88
N PRO A 515 -30.94 -2.98 14.61
CA PRO A 515 -29.73 -3.52 14.00
C PRO A 515 -30.07 -4.80 13.19
N PRO A 516 -29.30 -5.11 12.13
CA PRO A 516 -29.45 -6.37 11.40
C PRO A 516 -29.20 -7.57 12.32
N LYS A 517 -29.84 -8.71 12.02
CA LYS A 517 -29.64 -9.97 12.73
C LYS A 517 -28.33 -10.62 12.30
N GLU A 518 -27.83 -11.53 13.14
CA GLU A 518 -26.65 -12.33 12.82
C GLU A 518 -26.92 -13.21 11.58
N GLY A 519 -26.24 -12.91 10.48
CA GLY A 519 -26.47 -13.53 9.15
C GLY A 519 -27.03 -12.58 8.07
N ASP A 520 -27.52 -11.39 8.44
CA ASP A 520 -27.90 -10.36 7.47
C ASP A 520 -26.67 -9.79 6.73
N ARG A 521 -26.80 -9.51 5.43
CA ARG A 521 -25.67 -9.14 4.55
C ARG A 521 -25.18 -7.69 4.70
N GLU A 522 -26.03 -6.74 4.34
CA GLU A 522 -25.63 -5.33 4.17
C GLU A 522 -26.81 -4.36 4.42
N ASN A 523 -26.49 -3.15 4.88
CA ASN A 523 -27.48 -2.07 4.98
C ASN A 523 -27.64 -1.42 3.61
N LEU A 524 -28.73 -1.73 2.91
CA LEU A 524 -29.08 -1.16 1.61
C LEU A 524 -29.06 0.38 1.64
N GLN A 525 -28.48 0.99 0.61
CA GLN A 525 -28.41 2.44 0.43
C GLN A 525 -28.42 2.74 -1.07
N SER A 526 -29.27 3.68 -1.52
CA SER A 526 -29.31 4.04 -2.94
C SER A 526 -28.05 4.80 -3.36
N ILE A 527 -27.72 4.78 -4.66
CA ILE A 527 -26.61 5.58 -5.21
C ILE A 527 -26.84 7.08 -4.93
N ALA A 528 -28.08 7.55 -4.99
CA ALA A 528 -28.44 8.94 -4.70
C ALA A 528 -28.24 9.30 -3.21
N ASP A 529 -28.51 8.37 -2.29
CA ASP A 529 -28.27 8.57 -0.86
C ASP A 529 -26.79 8.50 -0.51
N ARG A 530 -26.06 7.49 -1.03
CA ARG A 530 -24.61 7.39 -0.85
C ARG A 530 -23.92 8.67 -1.34
N LYS A 531 -24.37 9.26 -2.45
CA LYS A 531 -23.84 10.52 -3.00
C LYS A 531 -24.04 11.74 -2.10
N LYS A 532 -24.98 11.72 -1.14
CA LYS A 532 -25.14 12.79 -0.12
C LYS A 532 -23.93 12.87 0.82
N LEU A 533 -23.13 11.80 0.93
CA LEU A 533 -21.95 11.73 1.78
C LEU A 533 -20.68 12.27 1.11
N ASP A 534 -20.66 12.44 -0.21
CA ASP A 534 -19.51 12.98 -0.94
C ASP A 534 -19.25 14.44 -0.56
N GLY A 535 -17.99 14.80 -0.33
CA GLY A 535 -17.60 16.07 0.30
C GLY A 535 -17.72 16.09 1.83
N LEU A 536 -18.15 14.99 2.47
CA LEU A 536 -18.25 14.84 3.93
C LEU A 536 -17.36 13.70 4.48
N TYR A 537 -17.39 12.50 3.88
CA TYR A 537 -16.68 11.33 4.43
C TYR A 537 -15.15 11.40 4.25
N GLU A 538 -14.66 12.22 3.33
CA GLU A 538 -13.24 12.42 2.99
C GLU A 538 -12.50 13.30 4.02
N CYS A 539 -13.14 13.61 5.15
CA CYS A 539 -12.59 14.45 6.20
C CYS A 539 -11.53 13.71 7.02
N ILE A 540 -10.27 13.97 6.69
CA ILE A 540 -9.06 13.38 7.33
C ILE A 540 -8.78 13.85 8.77
N LEU A 541 -9.75 14.43 9.49
CA LEU A 541 -9.67 14.95 10.86
C LEU A 541 -8.42 15.81 11.18
N CYS A 542 -7.92 16.56 10.21
CA CYS A 542 -6.67 17.34 10.30
C CYS A 542 -6.75 18.64 11.12
N ALA A 543 -7.90 18.96 11.73
CA ALA A 543 -8.19 20.19 12.49
C ALA A 543 -8.01 21.56 11.78
N CYS A 544 -7.32 21.65 10.62
CA CYS A 544 -7.01 22.91 9.90
C CYS A 544 -8.18 23.90 9.81
N CYS A 545 -9.39 23.40 9.52
CA CYS A 545 -10.59 24.21 9.35
C CYS A 545 -11.17 24.74 10.67
N SER A 546 -11.06 24.00 11.79
CA SER A 546 -11.46 24.48 13.11
C SER A 546 -10.45 25.50 13.64
N THR A 547 -9.16 25.21 13.54
CA THR A 547 -8.08 26.12 13.97
C THR A 547 -7.86 27.32 13.03
N ALA A 548 -8.71 27.51 12.02
CA ALA A 548 -8.80 28.72 11.20
C ALA A 548 -10.08 29.54 11.44
N CYS A 549 -10.97 29.06 12.31
CA CYS A 549 -12.26 29.69 12.58
C CYS A 549 -12.17 30.56 13.85
N PRO A 550 -12.30 31.90 13.77
CA PRO A 550 -12.20 32.77 14.94
C PRO A 550 -13.21 32.43 16.05
N SER A 551 -14.43 31.98 15.72
CA SER A 551 -15.39 31.49 16.73
C SER A 551 -14.88 30.28 17.52
N TYR A 552 -14.07 29.42 16.91
CA TYR A 552 -13.45 28.27 17.58
C TYR A 552 -12.19 28.64 18.35
N TRP A 553 -11.54 29.76 18.02
CA TRP A 553 -10.49 30.33 18.87
C TRP A 553 -11.11 30.85 20.19
N TRP A 554 -12.16 31.66 20.10
CA TRP A 554 -12.76 32.31 21.28
C TRP A 554 -13.66 31.42 22.13
N ASN A 555 -14.28 30.37 21.55
CA ASN A 555 -15.29 29.54 22.22
C ASN A 555 -15.02 28.04 22.02
N SER A 556 -13.74 27.62 21.98
CA SER A 556 -13.35 26.23 21.70
C SER A 556 -14.09 25.19 22.53
N ASP A 557 -14.44 25.54 23.76
CA ASP A 557 -14.86 24.58 24.77
C ASP A 557 -16.32 24.13 24.57
N GLU A 558 -17.15 25.02 24.03
CA GLU A 558 -18.59 24.80 23.79
C GLU A 558 -18.95 24.72 22.28
N TYR A 559 -18.29 25.50 21.42
CA TYR A 559 -18.48 25.44 19.98
C TYR A 559 -17.67 24.28 19.39
N LEU A 560 -18.35 23.25 18.88
CA LEU A 560 -17.74 22.02 18.36
C LEU A 560 -16.82 22.26 17.14
N GLY A 561 -17.01 23.37 16.44
CA GLY A 561 -16.18 23.76 15.31
C GLY A 561 -16.48 23.00 14.01
N PRO A 562 -16.01 23.54 12.88
CA PRO A 562 -16.38 23.09 11.54
C PRO A 562 -15.97 21.64 11.18
N ALA A 563 -14.87 21.10 11.73
CA ALA A 563 -14.50 19.71 11.45
C ALA A 563 -15.50 18.72 12.07
N VAL A 564 -15.87 18.95 13.33
CA VAL A 564 -16.81 18.11 14.09
C VAL A 564 -18.21 18.28 13.53
N LEU A 565 -18.65 19.51 13.25
CA LEU A 565 -19.99 19.75 12.68
C LEU A 565 -20.15 19.18 11.26
N LEU A 566 -19.11 19.21 10.41
CA LEU A 566 -19.14 18.47 9.13
C LEU A 566 -19.33 16.97 9.35
N GLN A 567 -18.70 16.39 10.39
CA GLN A 567 -18.87 14.99 10.74
C GLN A 567 -20.22 14.68 11.41
N ALA A 568 -20.82 15.61 12.15
CA ALA A 568 -22.17 15.47 12.68
C ALA A 568 -23.19 15.40 11.53
N TYR A 569 -23.09 16.33 10.57
CA TYR A 569 -23.92 16.31 9.35
C TYR A 569 -23.67 15.04 8.51
N ARG A 570 -22.43 14.56 8.44
CA ARG A 570 -22.10 13.27 7.79
C ARG A 570 -22.90 12.09 8.34
N TRP A 571 -23.30 12.10 9.61
CA TRP A 571 -24.16 11.04 10.17
C TRP A 571 -25.65 11.33 10.02
N MET A 572 -26.09 12.59 10.18
CA MET A 572 -27.48 13.01 9.91
C MET A 572 -27.92 12.78 8.46
N ALA A 573 -26.98 12.85 7.51
CA ALA A 573 -27.23 12.68 6.07
C ALA A 573 -27.01 11.24 5.56
N ASP A 574 -26.59 10.29 6.42
CA ASP A 574 -26.43 8.89 6.04
C ASP A 574 -27.78 8.17 6.17
N SER A 575 -28.37 7.76 5.04
CA SER A 575 -29.72 7.16 4.97
C SER A 575 -29.89 5.81 5.70
N ARG A 576 -28.88 5.38 6.46
CA ARG A 576 -28.82 4.13 7.23
C ARG A 576 -28.81 4.40 8.74
N ASP A 577 -28.72 5.66 9.16
CA ASP A 577 -28.62 6.07 10.57
C ASP A 577 -30.00 6.50 11.09
N ASP A 578 -30.54 5.73 12.04
CA ASP A 578 -31.91 5.90 12.54
C ASP A 578 -32.02 7.03 13.60
N TYR A 579 -30.92 7.73 13.91
CA TYR A 579 -30.78 8.69 15.02
C TYR A 579 -30.61 10.15 14.57
N GLY A 580 -31.07 10.48 13.36
CA GLY A 580 -30.92 11.82 12.80
C GLY A 580 -31.53 12.94 13.68
N TYR A 581 -32.66 12.68 14.34
CA TYR A 581 -33.33 13.62 15.24
C TYR A 581 -32.53 13.83 16.53
N GLU A 582 -32.17 12.74 17.21
CA GLU A 582 -31.41 12.76 18.46
C GLU A 582 -30.03 13.42 18.28
N ARG A 583 -29.42 13.28 17.09
CA ARG A 583 -28.18 13.99 16.70
C ARG A 583 -28.37 15.49 16.48
N ARG A 584 -29.56 15.97 16.15
CA ARG A 584 -29.90 17.41 16.03
C ARG A 584 -30.28 18.01 17.39
N GLU A 585 -31.08 17.29 18.17
CA GLU A 585 -31.43 17.64 19.56
C GLU A 585 -30.17 17.86 20.42
N ALA A 586 -29.20 16.95 20.33
CA ALA A 586 -27.90 17.07 21.02
C ALA A 586 -27.07 18.31 20.63
N LEU A 587 -27.44 19.02 19.56
CA LEU A 587 -26.81 20.28 19.11
C LEU A 587 -27.65 21.53 19.41
N GLN A 588 -28.86 21.37 19.96
CA GLN A 588 -29.85 22.43 20.17
C GLN A 588 -29.54 23.28 21.42
N ASN A 589 -28.38 23.93 21.41
CA ASN A 589 -27.95 24.89 22.44
C ASN A 589 -27.29 26.14 21.80
N PRO A 590 -27.12 27.26 22.54
CA PRO A 590 -26.66 28.52 21.97
C PRO A 590 -25.22 28.53 21.40
N PHE A 591 -24.46 27.46 21.60
CA PHE A 591 -23.02 27.40 21.33
C PHE A 591 -22.61 26.37 20.27
N SER A 592 -22.96 25.09 20.45
CA SER A 592 -22.40 23.96 19.69
C SER A 592 -22.47 24.12 18.17
N VAL A 593 -23.58 24.68 17.65
CA VAL A 593 -23.75 25.04 16.23
C VAL A 593 -23.81 26.55 16.01
N TYR A 594 -24.49 27.28 16.89
CA TYR A 594 -24.93 28.65 16.59
C TYR A 594 -23.81 29.70 16.63
N ARG A 595 -22.66 29.45 17.29
CA ARG A 595 -21.44 30.27 17.15
C ARG A 595 -20.85 30.28 15.72
N CYS A 596 -21.35 29.47 14.79
CA CYS A 596 -20.96 29.59 13.38
C CYS A 596 -21.57 30.85 12.73
N HIS A 597 -20.81 31.95 12.73
CA HIS A 597 -21.14 33.22 12.08
C HIS A 597 -20.62 33.29 10.63
N THR A 598 -20.66 32.18 9.89
CA THR A 598 -20.38 32.10 8.43
C THR A 598 -19.10 32.81 7.95
N ILE A 599 -18.01 32.72 8.73
CA ILE A 599 -16.72 33.37 8.44
C ILE A 599 -15.97 32.71 7.25
N MET A 600 -16.40 31.52 6.81
CA MET A 600 -15.93 30.74 5.64
C MET A 600 -14.43 30.37 5.55
N ASN A 601 -13.56 30.85 6.45
CA ASN A 601 -12.17 30.38 6.60
C ASN A 601 -12.06 28.86 6.63
N CYS A 602 -13.02 28.18 7.28
CA CYS A 602 -13.06 26.72 7.40
C CYS A 602 -13.12 25.98 6.06
N THR A 603 -13.85 26.51 5.09
CA THR A 603 -13.92 26.00 3.71
C THR A 603 -12.68 26.45 2.93
N ARG A 604 -12.33 27.74 3.00
CA ARG A 604 -11.19 28.32 2.26
C ARG A 604 -9.84 27.66 2.58
N THR A 605 -9.66 27.17 3.81
CA THR A 605 -8.41 26.54 4.26
C THR A 605 -8.40 25.00 4.11
N CYS A 606 -9.48 24.37 3.64
CA CYS A 606 -9.60 22.91 3.69
C CYS A 606 -8.62 22.24 2.70
N PRO A 607 -7.59 21.48 3.15
CA PRO A 607 -6.60 20.87 2.26
C PRO A 607 -7.14 19.68 1.45
N LYS A 608 -8.44 19.37 1.60
CA LYS A 608 -9.19 18.34 0.86
C LYS A 608 -10.32 18.93 0.00
N GLY A 609 -10.46 20.26 -0.06
CA GLY A 609 -11.50 20.92 -0.86
C GLY A 609 -12.94 20.81 -0.32
N LEU A 610 -13.12 20.28 0.89
CA LEU A 610 -14.43 20.06 1.50
C LEU A 610 -15.06 21.39 1.96
N ASN A 611 -16.38 21.42 2.13
CA ASN A 611 -17.12 22.63 2.50
C ASN A 611 -17.85 22.51 3.87
N PRO A 612 -17.12 22.60 5.00
CA PRO A 612 -17.73 22.65 6.33
C PRO A 612 -18.75 23.77 6.50
N GLY A 613 -18.54 24.94 5.89
CA GLY A 613 -19.49 26.05 5.94
C GLY A 613 -20.87 25.66 5.40
N ARG A 614 -20.92 24.93 4.28
CA ARG A 614 -22.16 24.38 3.73
C ARG A 614 -22.77 23.32 4.64
N ALA A 615 -21.97 22.38 5.18
CA ALA A 615 -22.48 21.35 6.09
C ALA A 615 -23.15 21.95 7.34
N ILE A 616 -22.53 22.96 7.96
CA ILE A 616 -23.11 23.69 9.10
C ILE A 616 -24.39 24.44 8.70
N ALA A 617 -24.45 25.01 7.50
CA ALA A 617 -25.66 25.66 6.99
C ALA A 617 -26.82 24.67 6.75
N MET A 618 -26.53 23.42 6.36
CA MET A 618 -27.55 22.37 6.29
C MET A 618 -28.04 21.98 7.69
N ILE A 619 -27.16 21.75 8.67
CA ILE A 619 -27.56 21.52 10.07
C ILE A 619 -28.50 22.65 10.55
N LYS A 620 -28.11 23.91 10.36
CA LYS A 620 -28.91 25.08 10.79
C LYS A 620 -30.26 25.19 10.07
N ARG A 621 -30.37 24.73 8.82
CA ARG A 621 -31.64 24.66 8.08
C ARG A 621 -32.52 23.55 8.64
N ASP A 622 -31.94 22.38 8.84
CA ASP A 622 -32.68 21.18 9.24
C ASP A 622 -33.21 21.33 10.68
N MET A 623 -32.41 21.93 11.58
CA MET A 623 -32.82 22.37 12.94
C MET A 623 -33.78 23.59 12.97
N ALA A 624 -34.29 24.05 11.82
CA ALA A 624 -35.22 25.18 11.72
C ALA A 624 -36.42 24.87 10.80
N LEU A 625 -36.57 23.61 10.39
CA LEU A 625 -37.72 23.06 9.65
C LEU A 625 -38.40 21.91 10.42
N GLU A 626 -37.90 21.61 11.62
CA GLU A 626 -38.47 20.73 12.65
C GLU A 626 -38.89 21.57 13.86
#